data_AF-A0A8B6HGJ4-F1
#
_entry.id   AF-A0A8B6HGJ4-F1
#
_cell.length_a   1.000
_cell.length_b   1.000
_cell.length_c   1.000
_cell.angle_alpha   90.00
_cell.angle_beta   90.00
_cell.angle_gamma   90.00
#
_symmetry.space_group_name_H-M   'P 1'
#
loop_
_entity.id
_entity.type
_entity.pdbx_description
1 polymer ?
#
loop_
_entity_poly.entity_id
_entity_poly.type
_entity_poly.pdbx_seq_one_letter_code
_entity_poly.pdbx_strand_id
1 'polypeptide(L)'
;MLFSVDITCGQNGSVFFPYPGRARLLHSLSISDCVLNGFTSEATSDDIDTIPDRIKYFTLVNSVIYMTQNDFQQFQGAKHLNQPFQCGNVNAVKIIENNISCWIGNMNKRSRLETFQARPNFRDRTYTYKYLRHLHKSFSMIQPFTRQIDKSMYPNIETLNFSAANMIETPKHLQEWRLGAKDLKYLDLSHNLIEDVFPIICHDKYKGDNPPGFVDLRYNNISSLTQYGIRTWLRGICHKLTVDIRNNPFMCDCGVKYFQDIFQYIDNQMVSFYYDVRENNFSRYKYLYDLKCYNPPSLRGRIISKLSLSEIGCKPKLQTVTNVSSGPIIVVMLVSFFLCVCLFVGIRYREQIAVSCSK
;
A
#
# COMPACT_ATOMS: atom_id res chain seq x y z
N MET A 1 24.44 -11.73 31.97
CA MET A 1 23.63 -12.81 31.36
C MET A 1 22.31 -12.19 30.92
N LEU A 2 21.86 -12.46 29.70
CA LEU A 2 20.55 -12.01 29.20
C LEU A 2 19.61 -13.21 29.15
N PHE A 3 18.33 -13.00 29.44
CA PHE A 3 17.32 -14.06 29.51
C PHE A 3 16.30 -13.94 28.38
N SER A 4 15.77 -15.10 27.99
CA SER A 4 14.62 -15.22 27.09
C SER A 4 13.52 -15.96 27.84
N VAL A 5 12.30 -15.44 27.73
CA VAL A 5 11.12 -16.03 28.38
C VAL A 5 10.13 -16.41 27.29
N ASP A 6 9.65 -17.65 27.37
CA ASP A 6 8.59 -18.18 26.51
C ASP A 6 7.49 -18.75 27.39
N ILE A 7 6.26 -18.28 27.18
CA ILE A 7 5.09 -18.62 27.99
C ILE A 7 4.00 -19.08 27.02
N THR A 8 3.63 -20.35 27.11
CA THR A 8 2.48 -20.89 26.41
C THR A 8 1.46 -21.33 27.44
N CYS A 9 0.25 -20.79 27.35
CA CYS A 9 -0.84 -21.18 28.23
C CYS A 9 -1.61 -22.38 27.67
N GLY A 10 -2.10 -23.24 28.57
CA GLY A 10 -3.12 -24.24 28.22
C GLY A 10 -4.50 -23.61 28.07
N GLN A 11 -5.52 -24.44 27.85
CA GLN A 11 -6.91 -23.96 27.76
C GLN A 11 -7.30 -23.13 28.99
N ASN A 12 -7.73 -21.89 28.77
CA ASN A 12 -8.07 -20.89 29.79
C ASN A 12 -6.91 -20.53 30.75
N GLY A 13 -5.66 -20.88 30.41
CA GLY A 13 -4.50 -20.45 31.16
C GLY A 13 -4.36 -18.93 31.09
N SER A 14 -3.97 -18.32 32.21
CA SER A 14 -3.81 -16.88 32.29
C SER A 14 -2.46 -16.50 32.86
N VAL A 15 -1.95 -15.36 32.41
CA VAL A 15 -0.71 -14.76 32.89
C VAL A 15 -0.98 -13.30 33.24
N PHE A 16 -0.41 -12.84 34.35
CA PHE A 16 -0.37 -11.42 34.64
C PHE A 16 0.75 -10.79 33.80
N PHE A 17 0.38 -9.94 32.85
CA PHE A 17 1.29 -9.37 31.86
C PHE A 17 1.05 -7.87 31.71
N PRO A 18 1.79 -7.02 32.43
CA PRO A 18 1.78 -5.59 32.19
C PRO A 18 2.52 -5.26 30.88
N TYR A 19 1.87 -4.55 29.96
CA TYR A 19 2.49 -4.13 28.70
C TYR A 19 3.48 -2.97 28.95
N PRO A 20 4.70 -2.97 28.34
CA PRO A 20 5.16 -3.87 27.27
C PRO A 20 6.05 -5.05 27.73
N GLY A 21 5.97 -5.44 29.00
CA GLY A 21 6.68 -6.61 29.52
C GLY A 21 8.16 -6.39 29.82
N ARG A 22 8.58 -5.15 30.14
CA ARG A 22 10.00 -4.88 30.42
C ARG A 22 10.41 -5.48 31.75
N ALA A 23 11.56 -6.14 31.75
CA ALA A 23 12.21 -6.62 32.95
C ALA A 23 13.74 -6.49 32.83
N ARG A 24 14.43 -6.41 33.97
CA ARG A 24 15.90 -6.36 33.98
C ARG A 24 16.46 -7.63 33.32
N LEU A 25 17.45 -7.45 32.44
CA LEU A 25 18.13 -8.53 31.70
C LEU A 25 17.24 -9.33 30.72
N LEU A 26 15.96 -8.99 30.56
CA LEU A 26 15.08 -9.64 29.60
C LEU A 26 15.39 -9.14 28.18
N HIS A 27 15.69 -10.08 27.29
CA HIS A 27 16.08 -9.81 25.91
C HIS A 27 15.06 -10.33 24.90
N SER A 28 14.34 -11.40 25.22
CA SER A 28 13.27 -11.95 24.38
C SER A 28 12.07 -12.33 25.23
N LEU A 29 10.87 -12.01 24.75
CA LEU A 29 9.62 -12.38 25.37
C LEU A 29 8.66 -12.92 24.32
N SER A 30 8.17 -14.13 24.54
CA SER A 30 7.14 -14.79 23.75
C SER A 30 6.00 -15.22 24.67
N ILE A 31 4.78 -14.84 24.31
CA ILE A 31 3.56 -15.24 25.02
C ILE A 31 2.55 -15.75 23.98
N SER A 32 2.05 -16.98 24.15
CA SER A 32 1.07 -17.58 23.24
C SER A 32 -0.09 -18.23 23.97
N ASP A 33 -1.27 -18.16 23.33
CA ASP A 33 -2.47 -18.90 23.71
C ASP A 33 -2.97 -18.59 25.13
N CYS A 34 -2.69 -17.37 25.61
CA CYS A 34 -2.95 -16.93 26.99
C CYS A 34 -4.10 -15.93 27.11
N VAL A 35 -4.74 -15.94 28.28
CA VAL A 35 -5.50 -14.78 28.77
C VAL A 35 -4.55 -13.86 29.54
N LEU A 36 -4.40 -12.62 29.08
CA LEU A 36 -3.50 -11.63 29.67
C LEU A 36 -4.28 -10.76 30.66
N ASN A 37 -3.97 -10.92 31.93
CA ASN A 37 -4.49 -10.08 33.00
C ASN A 37 -3.53 -8.92 33.26
N GLY A 38 -4.05 -7.77 33.69
CA GLY A 38 -3.20 -6.63 34.10
C GLY A 38 -2.49 -5.92 32.95
N PHE A 39 -2.96 -6.07 31.70
CA PHE A 39 -2.31 -5.48 30.53
C PHE A 39 -2.01 -3.98 30.67
N THR A 40 -2.91 -3.23 31.29
CA THR A 40 -2.80 -1.79 31.52
C THR A 40 -2.35 -1.41 32.92
N SER A 41 -1.98 -2.36 33.79
CA SER A 41 -1.73 -2.09 35.22
C SER A 41 -0.55 -1.15 35.44
N GLU A 42 0.41 -1.13 34.51
CA GLU A 42 1.57 -0.25 34.56
C GLU A 42 1.43 0.96 33.62
N ALA A 43 0.28 1.20 32.98
CA ALA A 43 0.15 2.22 31.94
C ALA A 43 0.40 3.67 32.44
N THR A 44 0.24 3.90 33.75
CA THR A 44 0.46 5.19 34.42
C THR A 44 1.53 5.14 35.51
N SER A 45 2.23 4.01 35.66
CA SER A 45 3.31 3.88 36.65
C SER A 45 4.59 4.50 36.11
N ASP A 46 5.34 5.22 36.94
CA ASP A 46 6.66 5.75 36.58
C ASP A 46 7.77 4.69 36.78
N ASP A 47 7.49 3.59 37.50
CA ASP A 47 8.50 2.56 37.78
C ASP A 47 9.02 1.89 36.51
N ILE A 48 8.15 1.69 35.52
CA ILE A 48 8.49 1.08 34.24
C ILE A 48 9.48 1.94 33.43
N ASP A 49 9.52 3.26 33.66
CA ASP A 49 10.49 4.16 33.04
C ASP A 49 11.92 3.93 33.56
N THR A 50 12.05 3.38 34.76
CA THR A 50 13.36 3.02 35.34
C THR A 50 13.92 1.71 34.80
N ILE A 51 13.08 0.91 34.13
CA ILE A 51 13.47 -0.39 33.59
C ILE A 51 13.98 -0.21 32.15
N PRO A 52 15.26 -0.55 31.87
CA PRO A 52 15.83 -0.35 30.54
C PRO A 52 15.15 -1.24 29.49
N ASP A 53 14.82 -0.66 28.34
CA ASP A 53 14.31 -1.40 27.18
C ASP A 53 15.43 -2.22 26.53
N ARG A 54 15.50 -3.51 26.91
CA ARG A 54 16.47 -4.49 26.40
C ARG A 54 15.83 -5.55 25.50
N ILE A 55 14.51 -5.52 25.32
CA ILE A 55 13.80 -6.52 24.53
C ILE A 55 14.13 -6.31 23.05
N LYS A 56 14.68 -7.34 22.43
CA LYS A 56 15.00 -7.38 20.99
C LYS A 56 13.95 -8.16 20.19
N TYR A 57 13.31 -9.13 20.83
CA TYR A 57 12.30 -9.98 20.22
C TYR A 57 11.08 -10.01 21.12
N PHE A 58 9.97 -9.47 20.62
CA PHE A 58 8.68 -9.47 21.32
C PHE A 58 7.66 -10.22 20.46
N THR A 59 7.00 -11.20 21.05
CA THR A 59 5.98 -12.01 20.38
C THR A 59 4.80 -12.20 21.31
N LEU A 60 3.63 -11.80 20.84
CA LEU A 60 2.35 -12.01 21.49
C LEU A 60 1.40 -12.59 20.45
N VAL A 61 0.92 -13.82 20.65
CA VAL A 61 0.16 -14.56 19.64
C VAL A 61 -1.06 -15.23 20.26
N ASN A 62 -2.19 -15.25 19.53
CA ASN A 62 -3.41 -15.97 19.91
C ASN A 62 -3.86 -15.70 21.36
N SER A 63 -3.72 -14.45 21.81
CA SER A 63 -3.94 -14.11 23.21
C SER A 63 -5.11 -13.14 23.36
N VAL A 64 -5.78 -13.22 24.50
CA VAL A 64 -6.92 -12.36 24.83
C VAL A 64 -6.50 -11.45 25.98
N ILE A 65 -6.48 -10.15 25.73
CA ILE A 65 -6.34 -9.15 26.79
C ILE A 65 -7.65 -9.13 27.57
N TYR A 66 -7.59 -9.43 28.86
CA TYR A 66 -8.74 -9.31 29.75
C TYR A 66 -8.61 -8.05 30.60
N MET A 67 -9.68 -7.26 30.62
CA MET A 67 -9.79 -6.07 31.45
C MET A 67 -11.14 -6.06 32.16
N THR A 68 -11.14 -5.67 33.44
CA THR A 68 -12.42 -5.38 34.10
C THR A 68 -12.99 -4.06 33.57
N GLN A 69 -14.28 -3.84 33.78
CA GLN A 69 -14.93 -2.55 33.45
C GLN A 69 -14.22 -1.37 34.14
N ASN A 70 -13.76 -1.58 35.38
CA ASN A 70 -13.07 -0.56 36.15
C ASN A 70 -11.68 -0.27 35.57
N ASP A 71 -10.91 -1.30 35.23
CA ASP A 71 -9.58 -1.13 34.60
C ASP A 71 -9.71 -0.37 33.28
N PHE A 72 -10.74 -0.70 32.50
CA PHE A 72 -11.02 -0.03 31.23
C PHE A 72 -11.38 1.44 31.43
N GLN A 73 -12.26 1.76 32.38
CA GLN A 73 -12.63 3.16 32.69
C GLN A 73 -11.43 3.96 33.22
N GLN A 74 -10.60 3.37 34.08
CA GLN A 74 -9.38 4.00 34.57
C GLN A 74 -8.40 4.27 33.42
N PHE A 75 -8.18 3.28 32.56
CA PHE A 75 -7.33 3.42 31.39
C PHE A 75 -7.84 4.50 30.42
N GLN A 76 -9.15 4.53 30.15
CA GLN A 76 -9.75 5.57 29.30
C GLN A 76 -9.64 6.97 29.92
N GLY A 77 -9.82 7.09 31.23
CA GLY A 77 -9.74 8.35 31.97
C GLY A 77 -8.31 8.85 32.22
N ALA A 78 -7.29 8.04 31.90
CA ALA A 78 -5.90 8.39 32.15
C ALA A 78 -5.50 9.64 31.32
N LYS A 79 -5.16 10.72 32.03
CA LYS A 79 -4.68 11.98 31.42
C LYS A 79 -3.28 11.83 30.83
N HIS A 80 -2.47 10.97 31.44
CA HIS A 80 -1.08 10.72 31.07
C HIS A 80 -0.84 9.22 31.09
N LEU A 81 -0.29 8.70 29.98
CA LEU A 81 0.27 7.36 29.91
C LEU A 81 1.78 7.50 29.86
N ASN A 82 2.50 6.60 30.53
CA ASN A 82 3.96 6.62 30.46
C ASN A 82 4.44 6.28 29.05
N GLN A 83 5.70 6.64 28.78
CA GLN A 83 6.27 6.46 27.46
C GLN A 83 6.36 4.97 27.05
N PRO A 84 6.84 4.04 27.89
CA PRO A 84 6.93 2.62 27.59
C PRO A 84 5.60 2.00 27.17
N PHE A 85 4.50 2.36 27.81
CA PHE A 85 3.19 1.88 27.44
C PHE A 85 2.74 2.46 26.09
N GLN A 86 3.04 3.72 25.81
CA GLN A 86 2.68 4.35 24.53
C GLN A 86 3.48 3.83 23.33
N CYS A 87 4.78 3.56 23.50
CA CYS A 87 5.68 3.17 22.42
C CYS A 87 6.08 1.70 22.41
N GLY A 88 5.77 0.95 23.46
CA GLY A 88 6.22 -0.43 23.61
C GLY A 88 7.74 -0.57 23.71
N ASN A 89 8.27 -1.57 23.01
CA ASN A 89 9.69 -1.91 22.97
C ASN A 89 10.36 -1.25 21.75
N VAL A 90 10.77 0.01 21.89
CA VAL A 90 11.39 0.82 20.82
C VAL A 90 12.75 0.29 20.35
N ASN A 91 13.43 -0.45 21.22
CA ASN A 91 14.71 -1.09 20.90
C ASN A 91 14.58 -2.46 20.24
N ALA A 92 13.36 -2.94 20.01
CA ALA A 92 13.10 -4.25 19.40
C ALA A 92 13.59 -4.31 17.96
N VAL A 93 14.07 -5.49 17.56
CA VAL A 93 14.39 -5.86 16.18
C VAL A 93 13.19 -6.52 15.51
N LYS A 94 12.38 -7.24 16.29
CA LYS A 94 11.20 -7.95 15.81
C LYS A 94 10.06 -7.84 16.82
N ILE A 95 8.89 -7.44 16.32
CA ILE A 95 7.62 -7.38 17.07
C ILE A 95 6.58 -8.18 16.29
N ILE A 96 6.00 -9.19 16.94
CA ILE A 96 4.85 -9.94 16.44
C ILE A 96 3.72 -9.79 17.44
N GLU A 97 2.57 -9.30 16.98
CA GLU A 97 1.31 -9.19 17.70
C GLU A 97 0.21 -9.76 16.81
N ASN A 98 0.01 -11.07 16.85
CA ASN A 98 -0.88 -11.76 15.92
C ASN A 98 -2.12 -12.31 16.62
N ASN A 99 -3.30 -12.04 16.04
CA ASN A 99 -4.57 -12.58 16.53
C ASN A 99 -4.80 -12.23 18.01
N ILE A 100 -4.67 -10.93 18.32
CA ILE A 100 -4.88 -10.41 19.67
C ILE A 100 -6.25 -9.75 19.75
N SER A 101 -7.04 -10.20 20.72
CA SER A 101 -8.34 -9.65 21.03
C SER A 101 -8.36 -9.03 22.42
N CYS A 102 -9.35 -8.19 22.70
CA CYS A 102 -9.56 -7.60 24.00
C CYS A 102 -10.97 -7.94 24.47
N TRP A 103 -11.10 -8.36 25.72
CA TRP A 103 -12.36 -8.63 26.38
C TRP A 103 -12.49 -7.73 27.62
N ILE A 104 -13.56 -6.94 27.63
CA ILE A 104 -13.94 -6.08 28.75
C ILE A 104 -15.16 -6.71 29.41
N GLY A 105 -15.08 -6.98 30.71
CA GLY A 105 -16.23 -7.46 31.46
C GLY A 105 -15.86 -8.28 32.68
N ASN A 106 -16.79 -9.15 33.09
CA ASN A 106 -16.58 -10.12 34.15
C ASN A 106 -16.38 -11.49 33.50
N MET A 107 -15.26 -12.17 33.75
CA MET A 107 -14.97 -13.50 33.17
C MET A 107 -16.13 -14.50 33.34
N ASN A 108 -16.95 -14.34 34.38
CA ASN A 108 -18.05 -15.25 34.70
C ASN A 108 -19.35 -14.96 33.94
N LYS A 109 -19.43 -13.88 33.16
CA LYS A 109 -20.57 -13.56 32.28
C LYS A 109 -20.01 -13.25 30.89
N ARG A 110 -20.32 -14.06 29.88
CA ARG A 110 -20.01 -13.77 28.46
C ARG A 110 -20.72 -12.49 28.02
N SER A 111 -20.15 -11.33 28.35
CA SER A 111 -20.50 -10.06 27.75
C SER A 111 -19.71 -9.88 26.46
N ARG A 112 -20.37 -9.21 25.52
CA ARG A 112 -20.00 -8.95 24.12
C ARG A 112 -18.53 -8.53 23.97
N LEU A 113 -17.83 -9.08 22.96
CA LEU A 113 -16.58 -8.52 22.46
C LEU A 113 -16.87 -7.08 22.01
N GLU A 114 -16.48 -6.11 22.82
CA GLU A 114 -16.43 -4.72 22.39
C GLU A 114 -15.09 -4.48 21.72
N THR A 115 -15.11 -4.05 20.46
CA THR A 115 -13.91 -3.55 19.79
C THR A 115 -13.29 -2.47 20.66
N PHE A 116 -12.05 -2.68 21.09
CA PHE A 116 -11.30 -1.76 21.94
C PHE A 116 -11.00 -0.47 21.16
N GLN A 117 -11.96 0.46 21.17
CA GLN A 117 -11.81 1.83 20.66
C GLN A 117 -11.53 2.80 21.81
N ALA A 118 -10.75 2.38 22.81
CA ALA A 118 -10.29 3.30 23.83
C ALA A 118 -9.44 4.39 23.14
N ARG A 119 -9.87 5.65 23.29
CA ARG A 119 -9.13 6.84 22.88
C ARG A 119 -8.64 7.58 24.13
N PRO A 120 -7.75 7.00 24.96
CA PRO A 120 -7.07 7.83 25.93
C PRO A 120 -6.33 8.94 25.18
N ASN A 121 -6.10 10.07 25.86
CA ASN A 121 -5.37 11.20 25.30
C ASN A 121 -3.89 10.81 25.09
N PHE A 122 -3.63 10.02 24.04
CA PHE A 122 -2.29 9.79 23.54
C PHE A 122 -1.74 11.15 23.12
N ARG A 123 -0.69 11.60 23.82
CA ARG A 123 0.07 12.75 23.35
C ARG A 123 0.62 12.40 21.97
N ASP A 124 0.56 13.36 21.07
CA ASP A 124 1.12 13.27 19.72
C ASP A 124 2.65 13.22 19.80
N ARG A 125 3.17 12.07 20.17
CA ARG A 125 4.60 11.78 20.23
C ARG A 125 4.95 10.93 19.03
N THR A 126 5.97 11.38 18.31
CA THR A 126 6.62 10.62 17.25
C THR A 126 7.71 9.76 17.89
N TYR A 127 7.79 8.49 17.49
CA TYR A 127 8.79 7.55 18.00
C TYR A 127 9.65 7.03 16.86
N THR A 128 10.93 6.77 17.11
CA THR A 128 11.84 6.20 16.10
C THR A 128 12.28 4.80 16.54
N TYR A 129 11.86 3.78 15.80
CA TYR A 129 12.23 2.39 16.03
C TYR A 129 13.52 2.08 15.26
N LYS A 130 14.65 2.52 15.81
CA LYS A 130 15.95 2.48 15.12
C LYS A 130 16.36 1.06 14.70
N TYR A 131 15.97 0.02 15.44
CA TYR A 131 16.46 -1.34 15.19
C TYR A 131 15.40 -2.28 14.61
N LEU A 132 14.15 -1.82 14.46
CA LEU A 132 13.05 -2.68 14.07
C LEU A 132 13.16 -3.05 12.59
N ARG A 133 13.21 -4.36 12.32
CA ARG A 133 13.29 -4.94 10.97
C ARG A 133 12.01 -5.67 10.59
N HIS A 134 11.29 -6.22 11.56
CA HIS A 134 10.04 -6.94 11.32
C HIS A 134 8.95 -6.49 12.29
N LEU A 135 7.83 -6.04 11.74
CA LEU A 135 6.63 -5.68 12.48
C LEU A 135 5.44 -6.42 11.90
N HIS A 136 4.76 -7.21 12.74
CA HIS A 136 3.62 -8.02 12.36
C HIS A 136 2.48 -7.77 13.33
N LYS A 137 1.35 -7.24 12.85
CA LYS A 137 0.15 -6.96 13.62
C LYS A 137 -1.14 -7.50 12.97
N SER A 138 -1.11 -8.71 12.41
CA SER A 138 -2.29 -9.28 11.74
C SER A 138 -3.37 -9.75 12.72
N PHE A 139 -4.64 -9.69 12.31
CA PHE A 139 -5.79 -10.11 13.12
C PHE A 139 -5.90 -9.44 14.50
N SER A 140 -5.19 -8.32 14.71
CA SER A 140 -5.16 -7.62 15.99
C SER A 140 -6.20 -6.50 15.98
N MET A 141 -7.28 -6.67 16.75
CA MET A 141 -8.41 -5.72 16.80
C MET A 141 -8.16 -4.50 17.70
N ILE A 142 -6.92 -4.32 18.19
CA ILE A 142 -6.56 -3.24 19.11
C ILE A 142 -6.20 -1.99 18.28
N GLN A 143 -7.23 -1.19 17.99
CA GLN A 143 -7.12 0.05 17.22
C GLN A 143 -6.11 1.11 17.72
N PRO A 144 -5.76 1.26 19.02
CA PRO A 144 -4.73 2.24 19.40
C PRO A 144 -3.38 2.06 18.69
N PHE A 145 -3.10 0.87 18.16
CA PHE A 145 -1.83 0.59 17.47
C PHE A 145 -1.76 1.08 16.02
N THR A 146 -2.87 1.40 15.35
CA THR A 146 -2.82 1.98 13.99
C THR A 146 -2.16 3.37 14.00
N ARG A 147 -2.38 4.15 15.07
CA ARG A 147 -1.68 5.44 15.28
C ARG A 147 -0.17 5.31 15.46
N GLN A 148 0.30 4.18 16.01
CA GLN A 148 1.73 3.93 16.18
C GLN A 148 2.43 3.90 14.81
N ILE A 149 1.74 3.40 13.78
CA ILE A 149 2.22 3.36 12.40
C ILE A 149 2.24 4.80 11.83
N ASP A 150 1.14 5.54 12.01
CA ASP A 150 0.96 6.90 11.45
C ASP A 150 2.01 7.94 11.84
N LYS A 151 2.50 7.87 13.09
CA LYS A 151 3.37 8.92 13.65
C LYS A 151 4.80 8.47 13.93
N SER A 152 5.11 7.20 13.79
CA SER A 152 6.45 6.69 14.10
C SER A 152 7.30 6.51 12.84
N MET A 153 8.61 6.52 13.04
CA MET A 153 9.62 6.30 12.02
C MET A 153 10.24 4.91 12.17
N TYR A 154 10.42 4.23 11.05
CA TYR A 154 10.90 2.86 10.97
C TYR A 154 12.06 2.75 9.96
N PRO A 155 13.22 3.37 10.25
CA PRO A 155 14.28 3.58 9.27
C PRO A 155 14.84 2.30 8.64
N ASN A 156 14.85 1.19 9.39
CA ASN A 156 15.47 -0.09 9.00
C ASN A 156 14.45 -1.23 8.85
N ILE A 157 13.17 -0.90 8.67
CA ILE A 157 12.11 -1.91 8.56
C ILE A 157 12.21 -2.65 7.23
N GLU A 158 12.13 -3.97 7.28
CA GLU A 158 12.19 -4.85 6.10
C GLU A 158 10.85 -5.53 5.83
N THR A 159 10.07 -5.79 6.87
CA THR A 159 8.77 -6.47 6.78
C THR A 159 7.74 -5.76 7.63
N LEU A 160 6.64 -5.37 7.00
CA LEU A 160 5.43 -4.89 7.65
C LEU A 160 4.30 -5.85 7.29
N ASN A 161 3.67 -6.46 8.28
CA ASN A 161 2.50 -7.31 8.06
C ASN A 161 1.32 -6.77 8.86
N PHE A 162 0.31 -6.29 8.14
CA PHE A 162 -0.97 -5.82 8.66
C PHE A 162 -2.14 -6.54 7.97
N SER A 163 -1.96 -7.82 7.63
CA SER A 163 -3.03 -8.59 7.01
C SER A 163 -4.21 -8.75 7.99
N ALA A 164 -5.45 -8.67 7.50
CA ALA A 164 -6.64 -8.84 8.34
C ALA A 164 -6.68 -7.93 9.58
N ALA A 165 -6.22 -6.68 9.43
CA ALA A 165 -6.24 -5.66 10.49
C ALA A 165 -7.46 -4.74 10.41
N ASN A 166 -8.45 -5.05 9.55
CA ASN A 166 -9.62 -4.22 9.27
C ASN A 166 -9.27 -2.80 8.80
N MET A 167 -8.15 -2.64 8.08
CA MET A 167 -7.77 -1.34 7.51
C MET A 167 -8.72 -0.96 6.38
N ILE A 168 -9.27 0.26 6.44
CA ILE A 168 -10.16 0.80 5.39
C ILE A 168 -9.36 1.65 4.39
N GLU A 169 -8.29 2.28 4.86
CA GLU A 169 -7.39 3.09 4.04
C GLU A 169 -5.94 2.72 4.34
N THR A 170 -5.06 2.96 3.35
CA THR A 170 -3.62 2.85 3.58
C THR A 170 -3.11 4.16 4.19
N PRO A 171 -2.46 4.11 5.37
CA PRO A 171 -1.81 5.28 5.96
C PRO A 171 -0.94 6.07 4.99
N LYS A 172 -1.05 7.40 5.02
CA LYS A 172 -0.31 8.30 4.10
C LYS A 172 1.20 8.05 4.11
N HIS A 173 1.78 7.82 5.28
CA HIS A 173 3.23 7.57 5.41
C HIS A 173 3.68 6.26 4.76
N LEU A 174 2.78 5.27 4.60
CA LEU A 174 3.08 4.06 3.81
C LEU A 174 3.02 4.35 2.31
N GLN A 175 2.25 5.34 1.85
CA GLN A 175 2.21 5.71 0.42
C GLN A 175 3.57 6.25 -0.07
N GLU A 176 4.34 6.83 0.85
CA GLU A 176 5.68 7.36 0.64
C GLU A 176 6.75 6.58 1.42
N TRP A 177 6.54 5.29 1.72
CA TRP A 177 7.43 4.54 2.63
C TRP A 177 8.89 4.57 2.18
N ARG A 178 9.18 4.73 0.88
CA ARG A 178 10.55 4.80 0.36
C ARG A 178 11.35 5.97 0.96
N LEU A 179 10.68 7.00 1.49
CA LEU A 179 11.32 8.10 2.21
C LEU A 179 11.74 7.71 3.64
N GLY A 180 10.88 6.99 4.36
CA GLY A 180 11.04 6.70 5.80
C GLY A 180 11.46 5.27 6.15
N ALA A 181 11.38 4.34 5.20
CA ALA A 181 11.54 2.90 5.34
C ALA A 181 12.20 2.32 4.07
N LYS A 182 13.46 2.74 3.83
CA LYS A 182 14.20 2.43 2.60
C LYS A 182 14.43 0.93 2.40
N ASP A 183 14.61 0.22 3.51
CA ASP A 183 14.89 -1.22 3.53
C ASP A 183 13.64 -2.10 3.38
N LEU A 184 12.44 -1.52 3.25
CA LEU A 184 11.19 -2.27 3.21
C LEU A 184 11.15 -3.18 1.97
N LYS A 185 11.04 -4.48 2.21
CA LYS A 185 11.01 -5.54 1.20
C LYS A 185 9.62 -6.14 1.03
N TYR A 186 8.84 -6.20 2.11
CA TYR A 186 7.54 -6.84 2.12
C TYR A 186 6.54 -6.04 2.96
N LEU A 187 5.45 -5.62 2.32
CA LEU A 187 4.30 -5.00 2.97
C LEU A 187 3.06 -5.87 2.72
N ASP A 188 2.52 -6.45 3.77
CA ASP A 188 1.26 -7.20 3.73
C ASP A 188 0.11 -6.33 4.18
N LEU A 189 -0.81 -6.02 3.26
CA LEU A 189 -2.09 -5.37 3.53
C LEU A 189 -3.25 -6.29 3.09
N SER A 190 -3.03 -7.60 2.94
CA SER A 190 -4.06 -8.53 2.47
C SER A 190 -5.20 -8.71 3.46
N HIS A 191 -6.37 -9.15 3.00
CA HIS A 191 -7.55 -9.42 3.85
C HIS A 191 -8.04 -8.20 4.66
N ASN A 192 -7.88 -6.99 4.15
CA ASN A 192 -8.39 -5.76 4.75
C ASN A 192 -9.65 -5.25 4.02
N LEU A 193 -10.06 -4.03 4.30
CA LEU A 193 -11.23 -3.35 3.74
C LEU A 193 -10.83 -2.20 2.81
N ILE A 194 -9.61 -2.24 2.24
CA ILE A 194 -9.06 -1.16 1.42
C ILE A 194 -9.83 -1.09 0.09
N GLU A 195 -10.31 0.09 -0.27
CA GLU A 195 -11.13 0.28 -1.48
C GLU A 195 -10.35 0.85 -2.68
N ASP A 196 -9.23 1.53 -2.43
CA ASP A 196 -8.43 2.18 -3.48
C ASP A 196 -6.97 1.78 -3.40
N VAL A 197 -6.34 1.65 -4.58
CA VAL A 197 -4.89 1.49 -4.70
C VAL A 197 -4.26 2.86 -4.65
N PHE A 198 -3.67 3.16 -3.50
CA PHE A 198 -2.93 4.39 -3.28
C PHE A 198 -1.78 4.54 -4.30
N PRO A 199 -1.46 5.78 -4.72
CA PRO A 199 -0.31 6.01 -5.56
C PRO A 199 0.96 5.73 -4.77
N ILE A 200 1.69 4.69 -5.17
CA ILE A 200 3.00 4.40 -4.59
C ILE A 200 4.00 5.37 -5.20
N ILE A 201 4.48 6.31 -4.38
CA ILE A 201 5.46 7.30 -4.80
C ILE A 201 6.86 6.73 -4.54
N CYS A 202 7.57 6.39 -5.62
CA CYS A 202 8.96 5.96 -5.55
C CYS A 202 9.89 7.14 -5.84
N HIS A 203 10.73 7.48 -4.87
CA HIS A 203 11.82 8.44 -5.04
C HIS A 203 13.12 7.71 -5.38
N ASP A 204 13.07 6.80 -6.36
CA ASP A 204 14.24 6.08 -6.84
C ASP A 204 15.15 7.07 -7.60
N LYS A 205 15.97 7.83 -6.87
CA LYS A 205 16.93 8.80 -7.46
C LYS A 205 18.00 8.10 -8.30
N TYR A 206 18.29 6.83 -8.02
CA TYR A 206 19.27 6.03 -8.72
C TYR A 206 18.81 4.58 -8.87
N LYS A 207 18.94 4.05 -10.08
CA LYS A 207 18.74 2.63 -10.39
C LYS A 207 19.76 1.80 -9.61
N GLY A 208 19.38 1.18 -8.50
CA GLY A 208 20.25 0.21 -7.82
C GLY A 208 19.97 0.01 -6.34
N ASP A 209 19.77 1.10 -5.61
CA ASP A 209 19.98 1.10 -4.15
C ASP A 209 18.82 0.53 -3.34
N ASN A 210 17.62 0.49 -3.92
CA ASN A 210 16.44 0.04 -3.20
C ASN A 210 16.22 -1.47 -3.36
N PRO A 211 15.91 -2.20 -2.26
CA PRO A 211 15.61 -3.63 -2.35
C PRO A 211 14.31 -3.87 -3.12
N PRO A 212 14.13 -5.08 -3.69
CA PRO A 212 12.84 -5.50 -4.22
C PRO A 212 11.74 -5.32 -3.17
N GLY A 213 10.68 -4.63 -3.55
CA GLY A 213 9.51 -4.42 -2.71
C GLY A 213 8.37 -5.31 -3.19
N PHE A 214 7.68 -5.96 -2.27
CA PHE A 214 6.45 -6.69 -2.52
C PHE A 214 5.34 -6.10 -1.67
N VAL A 215 4.18 -5.87 -2.29
CA VAL A 215 3.00 -5.29 -1.65
C VAL A 215 1.83 -6.21 -1.90
N ASP A 216 1.32 -6.81 -0.83
CA ASP A 216 0.16 -7.68 -0.88
C ASP A 216 -1.11 -6.88 -0.60
N LEU A 217 -1.97 -6.75 -1.61
CA LEU A 217 -3.30 -6.12 -1.51
C LEU A 217 -4.40 -7.14 -1.83
N ARG A 218 -4.10 -8.44 -1.79
CA ARG A 218 -5.10 -9.48 -2.08
C ARG A 218 -6.24 -9.47 -1.07
N TYR A 219 -7.43 -9.89 -1.50
CA TYR A 219 -8.60 -10.02 -0.63
C TYR A 219 -8.99 -8.71 0.09
N ASN A 220 -8.93 -7.58 -0.62
CA ASN A 220 -9.44 -6.29 -0.17
C ASN A 220 -10.78 -5.96 -0.85
N ASN A 221 -11.24 -4.71 -0.76
CA ASN A 221 -12.46 -4.22 -1.40
C ASN A 221 -12.18 -3.35 -2.63
N ILE A 222 -11.04 -3.57 -3.31
CA ILE A 222 -10.64 -2.78 -4.47
C ILE A 222 -11.56 -3.11 -5.65
N SER A 223 -12.44 -2.18 -6.01
CA SER A 223 -13.42 -2.39 -7.08
C SER A 223 -12.96 -1.86 -8.43
N SER A 224 -12.04 -0.90 -8.45
CA SER A 224 -11.50 -0.31 -9.66
C SER A 224 -10.03 0.08 -9.44
N LEU A 225 -9.32 0.35 -10.53
CA LEU A 225 -7.98 0.91 -10.47
C LEU A 225 -7.96 2.21 -11.25
N THR A 226 -7.46 3.27 -10.62
CA THR A 226 -7.26 4.52 -11.32
C THR A 226 -6.13 4.38 -12.34
N GLN A 227 -6.25 5.07 -13.49
CA GLN A 227 -5.17 5.14 -14.47
C GLN A 227 -3.86 5.64 -13.84
N TYR A 228 -3.97 6.51 -12.84
CA TYR A 228 -2.82 7.04 -12.11
C TYR A 228 -2.11 5.96 -11.29
N GLY A 229 -2.83 5.22 -10.45
CA GLY A 229 -2.26 4.12 -9.65
C GLY A 229 -1.60 3.05 -10.53
N ILE A 230 -2.21 2.74 -11.68
CA ILE A 230 -1.59 1.76 -12.58
C ILE A 230 -0.35 2.30 -13.31
N ARG A 231 -0.33 3.60 -13.61
CA ARG A 231 0.82 4.19 -14.27
C ARG A 231 2.04 4.27 -13.35
N THR A 232 1.84 4.56 -12.06
CA THR A 232 2.97 4.74 -11.13
C THR A 232 3.75 3.44 -10.89
N TRP A 233 3.08 2.32 -10.68
CA TRP A 233 3.74 1.04 -10.40
C TRP A 233 4.24 0.26 -11.66
N LEU A 234 3.66 0.48 -12.86
CA LEU A 234 3.99 -0.27 -14.10
C LEU A 234 4.96 0.51 -15.00
N ARG A 235 4.94 1.85 -14.99
CA ARG A 235 5.81 2.67 -15.86
C ARG A 235 7.27 2.73 -15.38
N GLY A 236 7.67 1.85 -14.46
CA GLY A 236 9.08 1.71 -14.10
C GLY A 236 9.62 2.77 -13.14
N ILE A 237 8.82 3.71 -12.62
CA ILE A 237 9.27 4.61 -11.53
C ILE A 237 9.73 3.79 -10.32
N CYS A 238 9.12 2.63 -10.11
CA CYS A 238 9.47 1.66 -9.07
C CYS A 238 10.03 0.36 -9.68
N HIS A 239 11.25 0.37 -10.23
CA HIS A 239 11.78 -0.75 -11.04
C HIS A 239 11.79 -2.12 -10.34
N LYS A 240 11.79 -2.20 -8.99
CA LYS A 240 11.81 -3.47 -8.24
C LYS A 240 10.57 -3.68 -7.35
N LEU A 241 9.48 -2.98 -7.62
CA LEU A 241 8.22 -3.14 -6.90
C LEU A 241 7.32 -4.16 -7.58
N THR A 242 6.75 -5.07 -6.79
CA THR A 242 5.67 -5.97 -7.19
C THR A 242 4.48 -5.68 -6.31
N VAL A 243 3.32 -5.47 -6.91
CA VAL A 243 2.08 -5.32 -6.18
C VAL A 243 1.11 -6.39 -6.63
N ASP A 244 0.43 -7.02 -5.69
CA ASP A 244 -0.52 -8.11 -5.93
C ASP A 244 -1.93 -7.69 -5.48
N ILE A 245 -2.84 -7.56 -6.45
CA ILE A 245 -4.24 -7.16 -6.22
C ILE A 245 -5.24 -8.28 -6.51
N ARG A 246 -4.80 -9.54 -6.58
CA ARG A 246 -5.71 -10.66 -6.86
C ARG A 246 -6.83 -10.76 -5.83
N ASN A 247 -7.95 -11.36 -6.23
CA ASN A 247 -9.09 -11.62 -5.34
C ASN A 247 -9.72 -10.36 -4.74
N ASN A 248 -9.80 -9.29 -5.53
CA ASN A 248 -10.55 -8.07 -5.21
C ASN A 248 -11.85 -7.99 -6.04
N PRO A 249 -12.90 -7.30 -5.56
CA PRO A 249 -14.22 -7.28 -6.19
C PRO A 249 -14.31 -6.33 -7.39
N PHE A 250 -13.52 -6.59 -8.44
CA PHE A 250 -13.45 -5.71 -9.61
C PHE A 250 -14.81 -5.51 -10.29
N MET A 251 -15.16 -4.25 -10.51
CA MET A 251 -16.32 -3.80 -11.26
C MET A 251 -15.94 -3.69 -12.73
N CYS A 252 -16.42 -4.61 -13.56
CA CYS A 252 -16.18 -4.67 -14.98
C CYS A 252 -17.17 -3.81 -15.76
N ASP A 253 -17.01 -2.51 -15.59
CA ASP A 253 -17.71 -1.49 -16.37
C ASP A 253 -16.72 -0.76 -17.29
N CYS A 254 -17.11 0.41 -17.80
CA CYS A 254 -16.24 1.13 -18.70
C CYS A 254 -14.97 1.69 -18.03
N GLY A 255 -14.89 1.68 -16.70
CA GLY A 255 -13.70 2.01 -15.92
C GLY A 255 -12.58 0.97 -16.06
N VAL A 256 -12.89 -0.30 -16.37
CA VAL A 256 -11.84 -1.32 -16.61
C VAL A 256 -11.22 -1.26 -18.00
N LYS A 257 -11.66 -0.34 -18.87
CA LYS A 257 -11.01 -0.10 -20.16
C LYS A 257 -9.49 0.09 -20.02
N TYR A 258 -9.04 0.73 -18.94
CA TYR A 258 -7.62 0.94 -18.70
C TYR A 258 -6.83 -0.38 -18.57
N PHE A 259 -7.42 -1.44 -18.00
CA PHE A 259 -6.79 -2.76 -17.98
C PHE A 259 -6.57 -3.29 -19.39
N GLN A 260 -7.52 -3.09 -20.30
CA GLN A 260 -7.38 -3.51 -21.70
C GLN A 260 -6.29 -2.73 -22.41
N ASP A 261 -6.20 -1.42 -22.19
CA ASP A 261 -5.11 -0.59 -22.73
C ASP A 261 -3.74 -1.09 -22.20
N ILE A 262 -3.67 -1.55 -20.96
CA ILE A 262 -2.46 -2.13 -20.36
C ILE A 262 -2.15 -3.50 -20.94
N PHE A 263 -3.13 -4.39 -21.12
CA PHE A 263 -2.91 -5.71 -21.72
C PHE A 263 -2.43 -5.57 -23.16
N GLN A 264 -3.05 -4.68 -23.96
CA GLN A 264 -2.56 -4.35 -25.30
C GLN A 264 -1.13 -3.81 -25.25
N TYR A 265 -0.79 -2.99 -24.26
CA TYR A 265 0.57 -2.47 -24.10
C TYR A 265 1.59 -3.56 -23.74
N ILE A 266 1.23 -4.49 -22.85
CA ILE A 266 2.07 -5.62 -22.46
C ILE A 266 2.26 -6.59 -23.64
N ASP A 267 1.18 -6.92 -24.35
CA ASP A 267 1.18 -7.86 -25.48
C ASP A 267 1.94 -7.30 -26.69
N ASN A 268 1.83 -6.00 -26.97
CA ASN A 268 2.42 -5.40 -28.16
C ASN A 268 3.92 -5.08 -28.05
N GLN A 269 4.57 -5.30 -26.88
CA GLN A 269 5.97 -4.96 -26.63
C GLN A 269 6.42 -3.62 -27.27
N MET A 270 5.55 -2.60 -27.32
CA MET A 270 5.90 -1.36 -28.02
C MET A 270 6.85 -0.53 -27.16
N VAL A 271 8.13 -0.67 -27.51
CA VAL A 271 9.36 -0.05 -27.01
C VAL A 271 9.38 1.50 -27.02
N SER A 272 8.26 2.22 -27.21
CA SER A 272 8.29 3.69 -27.28
C SER A 272 7.46 4.39 -26.21
N PHE A 273 7.85 4.23 -24.94
CA PHE A 273 7.79 5.36 -24.01
C PHE A 273 9.16 5.50 -23.35
N TYR A 274 10.01 6.27 -24.05
CA TYR A 274 11.17 7.01 -23.58
C TYR A 274 11.83 6.52 -22.28
N TYR A 275 12.93 5.78 -22.48
CA TYR A 275 13.93 5.34 -21.52
C TYR A 275 13.52 4.24 -20.51
N ASP A 276 14.21 3.10 -20.64
CA ASP A 276 14.54 2.17 -19.55
C ASP A 276 13.59 1.03 -19.15
N VAL A 277 12.85 0.46 -20.12
CA VAL A 277 12.22 -0.86 -19.94
C VAL A 277 13.05 -1.93 -20.69
N ARG A 278 14.26 -2.23 -20.21
CA ARG A 278 14.95 -3.46 -20.60
C ARG A 278 14.86 -4.49 -19.47
N GLU A 279 14.43 -5.68 -19.87
CA GLU A 279 14.38 -6.95 -19.14
C GLU A 279 13.27 -7.13 -18.07
N ASN A 280 12.42 -8.15 -18.29
CA ASN A 280 11.66 -8.93 -17.30
C ASN A 280 10.69 -8.24 -16.32
N ASN A 281 10.47 -6.94 -16.37
CA ASN A 281 9.57 -6.28 -15.41
C ASN A 281 8.09 -6.70 -15.51
N PHE A 282 7.63 -7.18 -16.67
CA PHE A 282 6.23 -7.60 -16.86
C PHE A 282 5.92 -9.02 -16.40
N SER A 283 6.91 -9.90 -16.29
CA SER A 283 6.68 -11.31 -15.92
C SER A 283 6.01 -11.43 -14.53
N ARG A 284 6.40 -10.56 -13.58
CA ARG A 284 5.78 -10.49 -12.24
C ARG A 284 4.32 -10.02 -12.24
N TYR A 285 3.89 -9.33 -13.30
CA TYR A 285 2.53 -8.82 -13.47
C TYR A 285 1.68 -9.68 -14.41
N LYS A 286 2.18 -10.86 -14.81
CA LYS A 286 1.43 -11.81 -15.65
C LYS A 286 0.07 -12.17 -15.05
N TYR A 287 -0.03 -12.17 -13.72
CA TYR A 287 -1.29 -12.44 -13.02
C TYR A 287 -2.41 -11.44 -13.35
N LEU A 288 -2.08 -10.23 -13.83
CA LEU A 288 -3.09 -9.23 -14.21
C LEU A 288 -4.03 -9.77 -15.31
N TYR A 289 -3.51 -10.63 -16.19
CA TYR A 289 -4.32 -11.26 -17.25
C TYR A 289 -5.39 -12.20 -16.72
N ASP A 290 -5.22 -12.72 -15.50
CA ASP A 290 -6.13 -13.69 -14.88
C ASP A 290 -7.12 -13.04 -13.90
N LEU A 291 -7.12 -11.70 -13.79
CA LEU A 291 -8.07 -10.97 -12.96
C LEU A 291 -9.50 -11.22 -13.46
N LYS A 292 -10.42 -11.39 -12.50
CA LYS A 292 -11.81 -11.73 -12.76
C LYS A 292 -12.74 -10.63 -12.30
N CYS A 293 -13.83 -10.46 -13.05
CA CYS A 293 -14.93 -9.59 -12.68
C CYS A 293 -15.68 -10.14 -11.49
N TYR A 294 -16.07 -9.26 -10.57
CA TYR A 294 -17.01 -9.56 -9.51
C TYR A 294 -18.41 -9.00 -9.82
N ASN A 295 -18.44 -7.78 -10.36
CA ASN A 295 -19.64 -7.10 -10.84
C ASN A 295 -19.42 -6.63 -12.29
N PRO A 296 -20.50 -6.37 -13.07
CA PRO A 296 -21.89 -6.67 -12.76
C PRO A 296 -22.17 -8.20 -12.74
N PRO A 297 -23.35 -8.65 -12.26
CA PRO A 297 -23.70 -10.07 -12.19
C PRO A 297 -23.57 -10.81 -13.53
N SER A 298 -23.84 -10.14 -14.66
CA SER A 298 -23.71 -10.70 -16.01
C SER A 298 -22.28 -11.05 -16.43
N LEU A 299 -21.28 -10.44 -15.79
CA LEU A 299 -19.86 -10.66 -16.09
C LEU A 299 -19.12 -11.38 -14.96
N ARG A 300 -19.79 -11.71 -13.86
CA ARG A 300 -19.16 -12.30 -12.67
C ARG A 300 -18.37 -13.57 -13.01
N GLY A 301 -17.13 -13.62 -12.53
CA GLY A 301 -16.19 -14.73 -12.74
C GLY A 301 -15.47 -14.71 -14.09
N ARG A 302 -15.89 -13.87 -15.04
CA ARG A 302 -15.20 -13.74 -16.34
C ARG A 302 -13.88 -13.01 -16.18
N ILE A 303 -12.92 -13.36 -17.04
CA ILE A 303 -11.57 -12.79 -17.04
C ILE A 303 -11.60 -11.42 -17.73
N ILE A 304 -11.07 -10.38 -17.07
CA ILE A 304 -11.09 -8.98 -17.55
C ILE A 304 -10.39 -8.82 -18.89
N SER A 305 -9.23 -9.47 -19.06
CA SER A 305 -8.42 -9.42 -20.30
C SER A 305 -9.13 -10.01 -21.53
N LYS A 306 -10.18 -10.81 -21.32
CA LYS A 306 -10.94 -11.49 -22.37
C LYS A 306 -12.26 -10.81 -22.72
N LEU A 307 -12.59 -9.69 -22.06
CA LEU A 307 -13.81 -8.94 -22.34
C LEU A 307 -13.61 -8.00 -23.53
N SER A 308 -14.65 -7.81 -24.33
CA SER A 308 -14.68 -6.76 -25.35
C SER A 308 -15.16 -5.43 -24.78
N LEU A 309 -14.89 -4.33 -25.47
CA LEU A 309 -15.39 -3.00 -25.08
C LEU A 309 -16.93 -2.93 -25.02
N SER A 310 -17.62 -3.64 -25.92
CA SER A 310 -19.08 -3.67 -25.93
C SER A 310 -19.64 -4.45 -24.74
N GLU A 311 -18.98 -5.53 -24.31
CA GLU A 311 -19.38 -6.33 -23.15
C GLU A 311 -19.31 -5.54 -21.83
N ILE A 312 -18.29 -4.69 -21.67
CA ILE A 312 -18.14 -3.81 -20.50
C ILE A 312 -18.97 -2.51 -20.61
N GLY A 313 -19.84 -2.41 -21.61
CA GLY A 313 -20.72 -1.25 -21.80
C GLY A 313 -20.01 0.02 -22.24
N CYS A 314 -18.75 -0.07 -22.69
CA CYS A 314 -18.07 1.05 -23.31
C CYS A 314 -18.61 1.26 -24.72
N LYS A 315 -19.42 2.32 -24.91
CA LYS A 315 -19.63 2.84 -26.24
C LYS A 315 -18.26 3.31 -26.76
N PRO A 316 -17.81 2.88 -27.94
CA PRO A 316 -16.66 3.52 -28.56
C PRO A 316 -17.00 5.00 -28.60
N LYS A 317 -16.12 5.85 -28.05
CA LYS A 317 -16.13 7.23 -28.48
C LYS A 317 -15.90 7.11 -29.98
N LEU A 318 -16.95 7.26 -30.77
CA LEU A 318 -16.76 7.74 -32.13
C LEU A 318 -15.98 9.03 -31.89
N GLN A 319 -14.66 8.96 -32.04
CA GLN A 319 -13.99 10.01 -32.76
C GLN A 319 -14.72 10.03 -34.09
N THR A 320 -15.83 10.76 -34.14
CA THR A 320 -16.02 11.62 -35.27
C THR A 320 -14.66 12.30 -35.40
N VAL A 321 -13.86 11.78 -36.32
CA VAL A 321 -12.97 12.62 -37.09
C VAL A 321 -13.94 13.64 -37.69
N THR A 322 -14.32 14.63 -36.89
CA THR A 322 -15.03 15.82 -37.35
C THR A 322 -13.97 16.46 -38.20
N ASN A 323 -14.03 16.08 -39.48
CA ASN A 323 -13.41 16.73 -40.60
C ASN A 323 -12.16 17.47 -40.15
N VAL A 324 -11.01 16.79 -40.10
CA VAL A 324 -9.78 17.51 -40.41
C VAL A 324 -10.11 18.10 -41.78
N SER A 325 -10.45 19.39 -41.79
CA SER A 325 -10.80 20.13 -42.97
C SER A 325 -9.62 19.89 -43.90
N SER A 326 -9.83 19.02 -44.89
CA SER A 326 -8.84 18.73 -45.92
C SER A 326 -8.67 19.95 -46.82
N GLY A 327 -9.55 20.96 -46.69
CA GLY A 327 -9.47 22.26 -47.35
C GLY A 327 -8.09 22.91 -47.23
N PRO A 328 -7.59 23.25 -46.03
CA PRO A 328 -6.25 23.80 -45.83
C PRO A 328 -5.13 22.97 -46.48
N ILE A 329 -5.17 21.63 -46.38
CA ILE A 329 -4.12 20.77 -46.93
C ILE A 329 -4.15 20.77 -48.46
N ILE A 330 -5.35 20.69 -49.05
CA ILE A 330 -5.56 20.76 -50.51
C ILE A 330 -5.15 22.13 -51.05
N VAL A 331 -5.50 23.22 -50.35
CA VAL A 331 -5.09 24.59 -50.71
C VAL A 331 -3.58 24.74 -50.67
N VAL A 332 -2.91 24.24 -49.63
CA VAL A 332 -1.44 24.29 -49.53
C VAL A 332 -0.78 23.47 -50.63
N MET A 333 -1.31 22.29 -50.98
CA MET A 333 -0.79 21.49 -52.10
C MET A 333 -0.97 22.21 -53.45
N LEU A 334 -2.13 22.82 -53.69
CA LEU A 334 -2.40 23.56 -54.93
C LEU A 334 -1.53 24.81 -55.06
N VAL A 335 -1.36 25.59 -53.99
CA VAL A 335 -0.48 26.77 -53.97
C VAL A 335 0.97 26.36 -54.19
N SER A 336 1.42 25.28 -53.54
CA SER A 336 2.78 24.77 -53.71
C SER A 336 3.04 24.30 -55.14
N PHE A 337 2.07 23.61 -55.75
CA PHE A 337 2.15 23.20 -57.16
C PHE A 337 2.22 24.42 -58.09
N PHE A 338 1.39 25.43 -57.87
CA PHE A 338 1.40 26.66 -58.67
C PHE A 338 2.74 27.41 -58.55
N LEU A 339 3.29 27.52 -57.34
CA LEU A 339 4.60 28.12 -57.10
C LEU A 339 5.72 27.34 -57.81
N CYS A 340 5.69 26.01 -57.77
CA CYS A 340 6.63 25.17 -58.50
C CYS A 340 6.53 25.37 -60.02
N VAL A 341 5.32 25.48 -60.57
CA VAL A 341 5.11 25.78 -61.99
C VAL A 341 5.64 27.17 -62.34
N CYS A 342 5.33 28.20 -61.54
CA CYS A 342 5.85 29.56 -61.75
C CYS A 342 7.38 29.61 -61.67
N LEU A 343 7.99 28.90 -60.72
CA LEU A 343 9.45 28.77 -60.62
C LEU A 343 10.03 28.07 -61.86
N PHE A 344 9.41 26.97 -62.28
CA PHE A 344 9.86 26.23 -63.46
C PHE A 344 9.77 27.07 -64.74
N VAL A 345 8.66 27.80 -64.93
CA VAL A 345 8.49 28.76 -66.04
C VAL A 345 9.51 29.90 -65.92
N GLY A 346 9.67 30.50 -64.73
CA GLY A 346 10.63 31.57 -64.49
C GLY A 346 12.09 31.15 -64.76
N ILE A 347 12.45 29.91 -64.44
CA ILE A 347 13.76 29.33 -64.77
C ILE A 347 13.88 29.09 -66.28
N ARG A 348 12.85 28.52 -66.92
CA ARG A 348 12.90 28.18 -68.35
C ARG A 348 12.87 29.41 -69.27
N TYR A 349 12.20 30.48 -68.86
CA TYR A 349 12.04 31.72 -69.62
C TYR A 349 12.97 32.85 -69.12
N ARG A 350 13.88 32.55 -68.19
CA ARG A 350 14.81 33.53 -67.60
C ARG A 350 15.64 34.26 -68.66
N GLU A 351 16.02 33.55 -69.74
CA GLU A 351 16.79 34.11 -70.85
C GLU A 351 15.93 35.00 -71.77
N GLN A 352 14.63 34.74 -71.92
CA GLN A 352 13.74 35.57 -72.74
C GLN A 352 13.26 36.83 -71.99
N ILE A 353 13.00 36.72 -70.68
CA ILE A 353 12.57 37.86 -69.84
C ILE A 353 13.73 38.86 -69.67
N ALA A 354 14.98 38.40 -69.58
CA ALA A 354 16.15 39.27 -69.54
C ALA A 354 16.32 40.12 -70.81
N VAL A 355 15.90 39.61 -71.97
CA VAL A 355 15.98 40.35 -73.26
C VAL A 355 14.81 41.33 -73.42
N SER A 356 13.62 41.02 -72.89
CA SER A 356 12.46 41.94 -72.94
C SER A 356 12.53 43.12 -71.96
N CYS A 357 13.33 43.04 -70.88
CA CYS A 357 13.54 44.16 -69.95
C CYS A 357 14.77 45.03 -70.30
N SER A 358 15.46 44.75 -71.41
CA SER A 358 16.64 45.49 -71.90
C SER A 358 16.34 46.36 -73.13
N LYS A 359 15.08 46.76 -73.34
CA LYS A 359 14.70 47.76 -74.34
C LYS A 359 13.84 48.85 -73.74
#